data_AF-X0YYZ9-F1
#
_entry.id   AF-X0YYZ9-F1
#
_cell.length_a   1.000
_cell.length_b   1.000
_cell.length_c   1.000
_cell.angle_alpha   90.00
_cell.angle_beta   90.00
_cell.angle_gamma   90.00
#
_symmetry.space_group_name_H-M   'P 1'
#
loop_
_entity.id
_entity.type
_entity.pdbx_description
1 polymer ?
#
loop_
_entity_poly.entity_id
_entity_poly.type
_entity_poly.pdbx_seq_one_letter_code
_entity_poly.pdbx_strand_id
1 'polypeptide(L)'
;MTRVGKQDNVLKPEVSDSASSPKALLIEIPHALSVRQLADLLPISAVNIIKRLMKNGTMANINQVIDYETAAAIATDIGCEARLKPQTTRKSANVIGEIKRQQLQSEEISGLQPRPPVVTIMGHVDHGKTRLLDAIRQTNVMAAF
;
A
#
# COMPACT_ATOMS: atom_id res chain seq x y z
N MET A 1 -74.99 -8.60 -13.56
CA MET A 1 -74.89 -9.71 -14.53
C MET A 1 -74.37 -9.13 -15.84
N THR A 2 -73.38 -9.62 -16.59
CA THR A 2 -72.39 -10.71 -16.54
C THR A 2 -71.57 -10.56 -17.85
N ARG A 3 -70.22 -10.57 -17.79
CA ARG A 3 -69.18 -11.02 -18.79
C ARG A 3 -69.29 -10.64 -20.30
N VAL A 4 -68.31 -10.62 -21.20
CA VAL A 4 -66.82 -10.71 -21.33
C VAL A 4 -66.53 -10.51 -22.84
N GLY A 5 -65.38 -9.91 -23.20
CA GLY A 5 -64.64 -10.13 -24.47
C GLY A 5 -64.84 -9.08 -25.57
N LYS A 6 -63.86 -8.69 -26.41
CA LYS A 6 -62.48 -9.17 -26.67
C LYS A 6 -61.78 -8.19 -27.66
N GLN A 7 -60.44 -8.01 -27.53
CA GLN A 7 -59.44 -7.45 -28.48
C GLN A 7 -59.44 -5.93 -28.73
N ASP A 8 -58.42 -5.14 -28.38
CA ASP A 8 -56.93 -5.20 -28.47
C ASP A 8 -56.36 -5.04 -29.89
N ASN A 9 -55.39 -4.11 -29.96
CA ASN A 9 -54.46 -3.72 -31.06
C ASN A 9 -54.82 -2.33 -31.62
N VAL A 10 -53.98 -1.28 -31.51
CA VAL A 10 -52.67 -1.18 -32.16
C VAL A 10 -51.89 0.03 -31.60
N LEU A 11 -50.56 -0.16 -31.44
CA LEU A 11 -49.45 0.81 -31.38
C LEU A 11 -49.28 1.69 -30.13
N LYS A 12 -48.45 1.20 -29.21
CA LYS A 12 -47.50 2.01 -28.44
C LYS A 12 -46.11 1.39 -28.56
N PRO A 13 -45.04 2.17 -28.83
CA PRO A 13 -43.71 1.64 -28.95
C PRO A 13 -43.21 1.24 -27.57
N GLU A 14 -42.77 -0.01 -27.46
CA GLU A 14 -42.05 -0.50 -26.29
C GLU A 14 -40.63 0.07 -26.33
N VAL A 15 -40.30 0.92 -25.35
CA VAL A 15 -38.92 1.15 -24.94
C VAL A 15 -38.83 0.60 -23.52
N SER A 16 -38.40 -0.65 -23.45
CA SER A 16 -38.09 -1.37 -22.22
C SER A 16 -36.73 -0.90 -21.69
N ASP A 17 -36.77 -0.17 -20.59
CA ASP A 17 -35.63 0.07 -19.72
C ASP A 17 -35.20 -1.25 -19.08
N SER A 18 -34.14 -1.89 -19.61
CA SER A 18 -33.33 -2.86 -18.87
C SER A 18 -31.99 -3.17 -19.57
N ALA A 19 -30.95 -2.38 -19.31
CA ALA A 19 -29.56 -2.80 -19.55
C ALA A 19 -28.58 -1.91 -18.76
N SER A 20 -28.40 -2.15 -17.45
CA SER A 20 -27.20 -1.68 -16.75
C SER A 20 -26.17 -2.80 -16.76
N SER A 21 -25.24 -2.72 -17.70
CA SER A 21 -24.07 -3.59 -17.82
C SER A 21 -23.28 -3.68 -16.51
N PRO A 22 -22.76 -4.85 -16.12
CA PRO A 22 -21.91 -4.95 -14.94
C PRO A 22 -20.58 -4.29 -15.30
N LYS A 23 -20.36 -3.09 -14.77
CA LYS A 23 -19.12 -2.36 -14.91
C LYS A 23 -18.04 -3.15 -14.16
N ALA A 24 -17.25 -3.95 -14.87
CA ALA A 24 -16.10 -4.64 -14.31
C ALA A 24 -15.21 -3.61 -13.62
N LEU A 25 -15.16 -3.65 -12.28
CA LEU A 25 -14.30 -2.78 -11.50
C LEU A 25 -12.89 -3.30 -11.71
N LEU A 26 -12.16 -2.63 -12.60
CA LEU A 26 -10.77 -2.92 -12.89
C LEU A 26 -9.93 -2.42 -11.72
N ILE A 27 -9.29 -3.34 -11.01
CA ILE A 27 -8.53 -3.05 -9.78
C ILE A 27 -7.06 -3.35 -10.02
N GLU A 28 -6.22 -2.37 -9.71
CA GLU A 28 -4.77 -2.50 -9.84
C GLU A 28 -4.16 -3.15 -8.60
N ILE A 29 -3.69 -4.38 -8.73
CA ILE A 29 -3.08 -5.15 -7.63
C ILE A 29 -1.55 -5.13 -7.78
N PRO A 30 -0.78 -4.73 -6.74
CA PRO A 30 0.68 -4.84 -6.73
C PRO A 30 1.18 -6.29 -6.74
N HIS A 31 2.46 -6.52 -7.07
CA HIS A 31 3.08 -7.85 -7.05
C HIS A 31 2.97 -8.59 -5.70
N ALA A 32 2.98 -7.84 -4.60
CA ALA A 32 2.81 -8.37 -3.25
C ALA A 32 2.07 -7.33 -2.41
N LEU A 33 1.04 -7.77 -1.68
CA LEU A 33 0.27 -6.92 -0.77
C LEU A 33 -0.23 -7.73 0.42
N SER A 34 -0.54 -7.07 1.52
CA SER A 34 -1.15 -7.75 2.67
C SER A 34 -2.64 -8.05 2.43
N VAL A 35 -3.16 -9.07 3.12
CA VAL A 35 -4.59 -9.41 3.10
C VAL A 35 -5.46 -8.20 3.50
N ARG A 36 -5.00 -7.39 4.46
CA ARG A 36 -5.63 -6.12 4.84
C ARG A 36 -5.69 -5.13 3.69
N GLN A 37 -4.59 -4.93 2.97
CA GLN A 37 -4.55 -4.03 1.82
C GLN A 37 -5.43 -4.53 0.67
N LEU A 38 -5.53 -5.85 0.48
CA LEU A 38 -6.43 -6.43 -0.50
C LEU A 38 -7.91 -6.16 -0.11
N ALA A 39 -8.23 -6.23 1.18
CA ALA A 39 -9.54 -5.89 1.72
C ALA A 39 -9.94 -4.44 1.44
N ASP A 40 -9.00 -3.51 1.67
CA ASP A 40 -9.20 -2.09 1.43
C ASP A 40 -9.36 -1.79 -0.08
N LEU A 41 -8.67 -2.53 -0.96
CA LEU A 41 -8.78 -2.37 -2.42
C LEU A 41 -10.06 -2.98 -3.02
N LEU A 42 -10.59 -4.05 -2.42
CA LEU A 42 -11.78 -4.78 -2.88
C LEU A 42 -13.08 -4.38 -2.16
N PRO A 43 -13.13 -3.22 -1.48
CA PRO A 43 -14.09 -2.85 -0.41
C PRO A 43 -14.79 -4.00 0.33
N ILE A 44 -14.07 -5.05 0.72
CA ILE A 44 -14.64 -6.25 1.36
C ILE A 44 -13.96 -6.51 2.69
N SER A 45 -14.72 -7.00 3.67
CA SER A 45 -14.18 -7.38 4.97
C SER A 45 -13.03 -8.41 4.83
N ALA A 46 -11.93 -8.17 5.55
CA ALA A 46 -10.78 -9.08 5.61
C ALA A 46 -11.18 -10.52 5.98
N VAL A 47 -12.23 -10.71 6.79
CA VAL A 47 -12.73 -12.05 7.16
C VAL A 47 -13.24 -12.82 5.95
N ASN A 48 -13.93 -12.15 5.01
CA ASN A 48 -14.44 -12.78 3.80
C ASN A 48 -13.32 -13.13 2.83
N ILE A 49 -12.25 -12.34 2.80
CA ILE A 49 -11.05 -12.62 2.00
C ILE A 49 -10.30 -13.80 2.58
N ILE A 50 -10.11 -13.86 3.90
CA ILE A 50 -9.47 -15.02 4.58
C ILE A 50 -10.25 -16.30 4.30
N LYS A 51 -11.58 -16.26 4.36
CA LYS A 51 -12.42 -17.43 4.01
C LYS A 51 -12.22 -17.91 2.57
N ARG A 52 -12.03 -17.00 1.61
CA ARG A 52 -11.77 -17.33 0.20
C ARG A 52 -10.34 -17.85 0.00
N LEU A 53 -9.36 -17.25 0.67
CA LEU A 53 -7.98 -17.74 0.72
C LEU A 53 -7.91 -19.19 1.20
N MET A 54 -8.65 -19.53 2.27
CA MET A 54 -8.73 -20.90 2.78
C MET A 54 -9.33 -21.88 1.76
N LYS A 55 -10.33 -21.47 0.97
CA LYS A 55 -10.90 -22.30 -0.11
C LYS A 55 -9.90 -22.56 -1.24
N ASN A 56 -9.04 -21.59 -1.52
CA ASN A 56 -8.00 -21.69 -2.54
C ASN A 56 -6.73 -22.40 -2.02
N GLY A 57 -6.77 -22.97 -0.80
CA GLY A 57 -5.68 -23.75 -0.20
C GLY A 57 -4.60 -22.92 0.50
N THR A 58 -4.71 -21.60 0.50
CA THR A 58 -3.72 -20.69 1.11
C THR A 58 -4.21 -20.21 2.47
N MET A 59 -3.58 -20.67 3.55
CA MET A 59 -3.86 -20.12 4.88
C MET A 59 -3.07 -18.83 5.08
N ALA A 60 -3.78 -17.71 5.25
CA ALA A 60 -3.14 -16.45 5.58
C ALA A 60 -3.87 -15.63 6.66
N ASN A 61 -3.08 -14.88 7.45
CA ASN A 61 -3.58 -13.94 8.47
C ASN A 61 -3.76 -12.53 7.85
N ILE A 62 -4.52 -11.65 8.51
CA ILE A 62 -4.87 -10.29 8.05
C ILE A 62 -3.65 -9.43 7.65
N ASN A 63 -2.53 -9.59 8.36
CA ASN A 63 -1.31 -8.81 8.10
C ASN A 63 -0.30 -9.55 7.23
N GLN A 64 -0.58 -10.79 6.81
CA GLN A 64 0.34 -11.54 5.98
C GLN A 64 0.33 -11.03 4.55
N VAL A 65 1.51 -10.99 3.96
CA VAL A 65 1.74 -10.60 2.58
C VAL A 65 1.44 -11.80 1.68
N ILE A 66 0.60 -11.59 0.69
CA ILE A 66 0.26 -12.54 -0.35
C ILE A 66 0.76 -12.04 -1.70
N ASP A 67 1.02 -12.99 -2.58
CA ASP A 67 1.45 -12.78 -3.95
C ASP A 67 0.28 -12.34 -4.84
N TYR A 68 0.64 -11.76 -5.99
CA TYR A 68 -0.33 -11.31 -6.98
C TYR A 68 -1.22 -12.43 -7.51
N GLU A 69 -0.70 -13.63 -7.74
CA GLU A 69 -1.49 -14.73 -8.33
C GLU A 69 -2.64 -15.12 -7.38
N THR A 70 -2.31 -15.31 -6.10
CA THR A 70 -3.32 -15.57 -5.06
C THR A 70 -4.31 -14.40 -4.91
N ALA A 71 -3.83 -13.15 -4.93
CA ALA A 71 -4.70 -11.98 -4.82
C ALA A 71 -5.63 -11.81 -6.04
N ALA A 72 -5.14 -12.12 -7.24
CA ALA A 72 -5.90 -12.05 -8.48
C ALA A 72 -6.97 -13.15 -8.55
N ALA A 73 -6.70 -14.35 -8.04
CA ALA A 73 -7.69 -15.41 -7.92
C ALA A 73 -8.89 -14.95 -7.07
N ILE A 74 -8.63 -14.35 -5.91
CA ILE A 74 -9.68 -13.85 -5.01
C ILE A 74 -10.47 -12.69 -5.65
N ALA A 75 -9.79 -11.78 -6.34
CA ALA A 75 -10.43 -10.69 -7.06
C ALA A 75 -11.38 -11.21 -8.16
N THR A 76 -10.95 -12.24 -8.89
CA THR A 76 -11.76 -12.91 -9.92
C THR A 76 -13.00 -13.56 -9.31
N ASP A 77 -12.87 -14.22 -8.15
CA ASP A 77 -14.00 -14.82 -7.42
C ASP A 77 -15.05 -13.78 -6.94
N ILE A 78 -14.66 -12.51 -6.90
CA ILE A 78 -15.50 -11.38 -6.49
C ILE A 78 -16.11 -10.67 -7.72
N GLY A 79 -15.70 -11.05 -8.93
CA GLY A 79 -16.14 -10.40 -10.17
C GLY A 79 -15.39 -9.09 -10.47
N CYS A 80 -14.20 -8.91 -9.89
CA CYS A 80 -13.31 -7.78 -10.20
C CYS A 80 -12.18 -8.26 -11.11
N GLU A 81 -11.89 -7.50 -12.16
CA GLU A 81 -10.75 -7.79 -13.03
C GLU A 81 -9.46 -7.22 -12.39
N ALA A 82 -8.62 -8.12 -11.89
CA ALA A 82 -7.31 -7.77 -11.37
C ALA A 82 -6.34 -7.47 -12.52
N ARG A 83 -5.88 -6.23 -12.60
CA ARG A 83 -4.77 -5.85 -13.47
C ARG A 83 -3.51 -5.76 -12.63
N LEU A 84 -2.45 -6.43 -13.07
CA LEU A 84 -1.14 -6.26 -12.46
C LEU A 84 -0.77 -4.78 -12.59
N LYS A 85 -0.64 -4.10 -11.44
CA LYS A 85 -0.12 -2.74 -11.43
C LYS A 85 1.31 -2.82 -11.97
N PRO A 86 1.61 -2.31 -13.18
CA PRO A 86 2.99 -2.31 -13.64
C PRO A 86 3.82 -1.57 -12.59
N GLN A 87 5.02 -2.07 -12.33
CA GLN A 87 5.95 -1.53 -11.33
C GLN A 87 6.48 -0.16 -11.78
N THR A 88 5.61 0.81 -12.04
CA THR A 88 5.98 2.21 -12.20
C THR A 88 6.18 2.77 -10.79
N THR A 89 7.45 3.10 -10.51
CA THR A 89 7.87 4.10 -9.53
C THR A 89 7.58 3.84 -8.04
N ARG A 90 7.97 2.68 -7.51
CA ARG A 90 8.36 2.59 -6.07
C ARG A 90 9.81 2.14 -5.83
N LYS A 91 10.53 1.74 -6.88
CA LYS A 91 12.01 1.64 -6.86
C LYS A 91 12.70 3.02 -7.01
N SER A 92 11.96 4.04 -7.41
CA SER A 92 12.51 5.39 -7.64
C SER A 92 12.92 6.10 -6.35
N ALA A 93 12.33 5.85 -5.17
CA ALA A 93 12.75 6.56 -3.96
C ALA A 93 14.17 6.17 -3.49
N ASN A 94 14.51 4.87 -3.52
CA ASN A 94 15.86 4.42 -3.17
C ASN A 94 16.87 4.69 -4.28
N VAL A 95 16.49 4.48 -5.54
CA VAL A 95 17.41 4.71 -6.68
C VAL A 95 17.65 6.21 -6.91
N ILE A 96 16.66 7.09 -6.72
CA ILE A 96 16.88 8.55 -6.78
C ILE A 96 17.79 8.99 -5.62
N GLY A 97 17.67 8.39 -4.43
CA GLY A 97 18.57 8.66 -3.31
C GLY A 97 20.03 8.26 -3.60
N GLU A 98 20.24 7.11 -4.24
CA GLU A 98 21.56 6.62 -4.63
C GLU A 98 22.16 7.39 -5.81
N ILE A 99 21.37 7.68 -6.86
CA ILE A 99 21.83 8.48 -8.01
C ILE A 99 22.16 9.91 -7.57
N LYS A 100 21.34 10.53 -6.70
CA LYS A 100 21.65 11.86 -6.15
C LYS A 100 22.91 11.86 -5.28
N ARG A 101 23.19 10.77 -4.54
CA ARG A 101 24.47 10.61 -3.83
C ARG A 101 25.65 10.46 -4.79
N GLN A 102 25.49 9.70 -5.87
CA GLN A 102 26.54 9.48 -6.86
C GLN A 102 26.85 10.76 -7.67
N GLN A 103 25.84 11.52 -8.09
CA GLN A 103 26.05 12.80 -8.79
C GLN A 103 26.76 13.85 -7.92
N LEU A 104 26.38 13.97 -6.64
CA LEU A 104 27.07 14.84 -5.67
C LEU A 104 28.53 14.42 -5.39
N GLN A 105 28.85 13.13 -5.52
CA GLN A 105 30.22 12.65 -5.36
C GLN A 105 31.09 12.91 -6.60
N SER A 106 30.50 12.96 -7.80
CA SER A 106 31.24 13.18 -9.06
C SER A 106 31.50 14.65 -9.39
N GLU A 107 30.65 15.58 -8.95
CA GLU A 107 30.76 17.00 -9.34
C GLU A 107 31.66 17.87 -8.44
N GLU A 108 32.14 17.37 -7.28
CA GLU A 108 32.80 18.23 -6.28
C GLU A 108 34.07 17.61 -5.65
N ILE A 109 34.90 16.89 -6.40
CA ILE A 109 36.17 16.36 -5.83
C ILE A 109 37.25 17.47 -5.74
N SER A 110 37.13 18.54 -6.54
CA SER A 110 38.04 19.69 -6.52
C SER A 110 37.46 20.83 -5.67
N GLY A 111 37.58 20.73 -4.34
CA GLY A 111 37.11 21.78 -3.42
C GLY A 111 36.69 21.31 -2.02
N LEU A 112 36.70 19.99 -1.76
CA LEU A 112 36.34 19.43 -0.45
C LEU A 112 37.20 20.02 0.67
N GLN A 113 36.54 20.68 1.62
CA GLN A 113 37.18 21.17 2.84
C GLN A 113 37.09 20.11 3.94
N PRO A 114 38.16 19.90 4.74
CA PRO A 114 38.09 19.03 5.91
C PRO A 114 37.06 19.62 6.89
N ARG A 115 36.06 18.81 7.27
CA ARG A 115 35.06 19.17 8.27
C ARG A 115 35.27 18.32 9.54
N PRO A 116 35.07 18.89 10.75
CA PRO A 116 35.09 18.10 11.97
C PRO A 116 34.04 16.97 11.95
N PRO A 117 34.30 15.84 12.62
CA PRO A 117 33.35 14.74 12.71
C PRO A 117 32.14 15.12 13.56
N VAL A 118 30.95 14.68 13.14
CA VAL A 118 29.72 14.79 13.94
C VAL A 118 29.54 13.48 14.70
N VAL A 119 29.48 13.57 16.03
CA VAL A 119 29.38 12.39 16.92
C VAL A 119 28.07 12.45 17.70
N THR A 120 27.36 11.33 17.75
CA THR A 120 26.14 11.16 18.58
C THR A 120 26.42 10.12 19.67
N ILE A 121 26.02 10.40 20.91
CA ILE A 121 26.18 9.50 22.06
C ILE A 121 24.79 8.98 22.46
N MET A 122 24.56 7.67 22.35
CA MET A 122 23.30 6.99 22.70
C MET A 122 23.55 5.93 23.78
N GLY A 123 22.50 5.54 24.54
CA GLY A 123 22.60 4.55 25.60
C GLY A 123 21.43 4.60 26.59
N HIS A 124 21.31 3.60 27.47
CA HIS A 124 20.24 3.49 28.48
C HIS A 124 20.28 4.62 29.52
N VAL A 125 19.20 4.81 30.29
CA VAL A 125 19.13 5.79 31.39
C VAL A 125 20.28 5.52 32.38
N ASP A 126 20.87 6.58 32.94
CA ASP A 126 21.99 6.55 33.90
C ASP A 126 23.35 6.00 33.44
N HIS A 127 23.54 5.77 32.14
CA HIS A 127 24.85 5.36 31.58
C HIS A 127 25.87 6.51 31.43
N GLY A 128 25.69 7.61 32.16
CA GLY A 128 26.70 8.69 32.21
C GLY A 128 26.95 9.45 30.90
N LYS A 129 26.04 9.40 29.92
CA LYS A 129 26.17 10.12 28.63
C LYS A 129 26.44 11.62 28.83
N THR A 130 25.71 12.24 29.76
CA THR A 130 25.88 13.65 30.12
C THR A 130 27.17 13.90 30.88
N ARG A 131 27.58 13.00 31.78
CA ARG A 131 28.88 13.08 32.48
C ARG A 131 30.06 13.09 31.51
N LEU A 132 30.00 12.24 30.47
CA LEU A 132 31.03 12.19 29.44
C LEU A 132 31.11 13.51 28.66
N LEU A 133 29.96 14.09 28.29
CA LEU A 133 29.91 15.39 27.62
C LEU A 133 30.42 16.54 28.51
N ASP A 134 30.09 16.52 29.80
CA ASP A 134 30.54 17.51 30.77
C ASP A 134 32.08 17.46 30.96
N ALA A 135 32.66 16.26 31.06
CA ALA A 135 34.10 16.08 31.15
C ALA A 135 34.84 16.60 29.89
N ILE A 136 34.31 16.32 28.70
CA ILE A 136 34.90 16.80 27.43
C ILE A 136 34.80 18.33 27.32
N ARG A 137 33.68 18.91 27.75
CA ARG A 137 33.43 20.36 27.65
C ARG A 137 34.03 21.18 28.79
N GLN A 138 34.59 20.53 29.81
CA GLN A 138 35.00 21.18 31.07
C GLN A 138 33.86 21.98 31.71
N THR A 139 32.62 21.53 31.50
CA THR A 139 31.41 22.11 32.09
C THR A 139 30.86 21.19 33.16
N ASN A 140 30.09 21.74 34.08
CA ASN A 140 29.38 20.93 35.07
C ASN A 140 27.88 21.25 35.02
N VAL A 141 27.26 20.86 33.90
CA VAL A 141 25.82 21.07 33.70
C VAL A 141 25.04 20.17 34.64
N MET A 142 25.54 18.97 34.97
CA MET A 142 24.89 18.06 35.92
C MET A 142 24.81 18.58 37.36
N ALA A 143 25.76 19.39 37.84
CA ALA A 143 25.67 19.98 39.20
C ALA A 143 24.77 21.21 39.29
N ALA A 144 24.33 21.75 38.14
CA ALA A 144 23.42 22.89 38.08
C ALA A 144 21.93 22.48 38.14
N PHE A 145 21.63 21.19 38.33
CA PHE A 145 20.28 20.62 38.45
C PHE A 145 20.04 20.00 39.83
#